data_AF-A0A2D5B070-F1
#
_entry.id   AF-A0A2D5B070-F1
#
_cell.length_a   1.000
_cell.length_b   1.000
_cell.length_c   1.000
_cell.angle_alpha   90.00
_cell.angle_beta   90.00
_cell.angle_gamma   90.00
#
_symmetry.space_group_name_H-M   'P 1'
#
loop_
_entity.id
_entity.type
_entity.pdbx_description
1 polymer ?
#
loop_
_entity_poly.entity_id
_entity_poly.type
_entity_poly.pdbx_seq_one_letter_code
_entity_poly.pdbx_strand_id
1 'polypeptide(L)'
;MESTHKSADSSSRIERQLAHLKIVSRLLAHELHAQNAPRITLSREQVLEIQTSIDLYIEEVMRVSKVAGSALPSAIREVQAVAAPVAARVN
;
A
#
# COMPACT_ATOMS: atom_id res chain seq x y z
N MET A 1 -34.01 -9.52 14.03
CA MET A 1 -33.65 -8.36 13.20
C MET A 1 -32.17 -8.06 13.42
N GLU A 2 -31.48 -7.71 12.34
CA GLU A 2 -30.14 -7.09 12.24
C GLU A 2 -28.90 -7.80 12.82
N SER A 3 -28.06 -8.37 11.96
CA SER A 3 -26.63 -8.65 12.23
C SER A 3 -25.79 -8.74 10.95
N THR A 4 -26.00 -7.87 9.97
CA THR A 4 -25.35 -7.99 8.64
C THR A 4 -24.58 -6.76 8.13
N HIS A 5 -24.46 -5.67 8.91
CA HIS A 5 -23.86 -4.42 8.39
C HIS A 5 -22.37 -4.18 8.69
N LYS A 6 -21.68 -5.04 9.44
CA LYS A 6 -20.31 -4.71 9.94
C LYS A 6 -19.17 -4.99 8.95
N SER A 7 -19.43 -5.69 7.86
CA SER A 7 -18.38 -6.17 6.93
C SER A 7 -18.16 -5.29 5.69
N ALA A 8 -19.10 -4.40 5.36
CA ALA A 8 -18.99 -3.54 4.16
C ALA A 8 -18.02 -2.35 4.36
N ASP A 9 -17.87 -1.87 5.60
CA ASP A 9 -17.09 -0.67 5.91
C ASP A 9 -15.57 -0.92 5.90
N SER A 10 -15.13 -2.15 6.17
CA SER A 10 -13.70 -2.51 6.21
C SER A 10 -13.07 -2.65 4.83
N SER A 11 -13.79 -3.18 3.83
CA SER A 11 -13.31 -3.24 2.43
C SER A 11 -13.10 -1.83 1.87
N SER A 12 -14.06 -0.94 2.11
CA SER A 12 -14.02 0.47 1.67
C SER A 12 -12.82 1.24 2.25
N ARG A 13 -12.41 0.95 3.49
CA ARG A 13 -11.22 1.58 4.10
C ARG A 13 -9.91 1.11 3.48
N ILE A 14 -9.76 -0.19 3.25
CA ILE A 14 -8.55 -0.71 2.58
C ILE A 14 -8.45 -0.18 1.16
N GLU A 15 -9.55 -0.16 0.40
CA GLU A 15 -9.57 0.37 -0.97
C GLU A 15 -9.14 1.84 -1.01
N ARG A 16 -9.55 2.64 -0.02
CA ARG A 16 -9.11 4.03 0.14
C ARG A 16 -7.61 4.15 0.43
N GLN A 17 -7.10 3.33 1.36
CA GLN A 17 -5.65 3.33 1.66
C GLN A 17 -4.83 2.85 0.46
N LEU A 18 -5.33 1.87 -0.29
CA LEU A 18 -4.72 1.41 -1.52
C LEU A 18 -4.73 2.50 -2.60
N ALA A 19 -5.81 3.28 -2.71
CA ALA A 19 -5.87 4.41 -3.64
C ALA A 19 -4.81 5.48 -3.30
N HIS A 20 -4.63 5.80 -2.02
CA HIS A 20 -3.55 6.68 -1.57
C HIS A 20 -2.17 6.14 -1.98
N LEU A 21 -1.89 4.86 -1.71
CA LEU A 21 -0.60 4.27 -2.06
C LEU A 21 -0.35 4.26 -3.59
N LYS A 22 -1.40 4.04 -4.39
CA LYS A 22 -1.34 4.14 -5.86
C LYS A 22 -1.02 5.56 -6.33
N ILE A 23 -1.58 6.58 -5.68
CA ILE A 23 -1.25 7.98 -5.97
C ILE A 23 0.23 8.26 -5.66
N VAL A 24 0.72 7.86 -4.48
CA VAL A 24 2.14 8.01 -4.11
C VAL A 24 3.05 7.31 -5.12
N SER A 25 2.74 6.08 -5.52
CA SER A 25 3.49 5.34 -6.54
C SER A 25 3.54 6.09 -7.89
N ARG A 26 2.41 6.64 -8.33
CA ARG A 26 2.35 7.43 -9.56
C ARG A 26 3.17 8.72 -9.45
N LEU A 27 3.12 9.42 -8.33
CA LEU A 27 3.91 10.63 -8.10
C LEU A 27 5.42 10.34 -8.13
N LEU A 28 5.85 9.22 -7.54
CA LEU A 28 7.24 8.77 -7.61
C LEU A 28 7.67 8.49 -9.06
N ALA A 29 6.83 7.84 -9.88
CA ALA A 29 7.14 7.63 -11.29
C ALA A 29 7.26 8.96 -12.08
N HIS A 30 6.39 9.92 -11.79
CA HIS A 30 6.48 11.27 -12.36
C HIS A 30 7.77 11.99 -11.94
N GLU A 31 8.16 11.89 -10.67
CA GLU A 31 9.38 12.49 -10.15
C GLU A 31 10.63 11.87 -10.80
N LEU A 32 10.67 10.55 -10.96
CA LEU A 32 11.76 9.85 -11.66
C LEU A 32 11.91 10.36 -13.10
N HIS A 33 10.80 10.47 -13.83
CA HIS A 33 10.80 10.98 -15.19
C HIS A 33 11.19 12.46 -15.25
N ALA A 34 10.70 13.29 -14.31
CA ALA A 34 10.96 14.72 -14.27
C ALA A 34 12.44 15.04 -13.97
N GLN A 35 13.06 14.27 -13.06
CA GLN A 35 14.48 14.42 -12.72
C GLN A 35 15.40 13.90 -13.84
N ASN A 36 14.88 13.09 -14.78
CA ASN A 36 15.62 12.44 -15.86
C ASN A 36 16.93 11.80 -15.36
N ALA A 37 16.85 11.18 -14.18
CA ALA A 37 17.99 10.66 -13.44
C ALA A 37 17.81 9.16 -13.18
N PRO A 38 18.91 8.39 -13.05
CA PRO A 38 18.84 6.96 -12.74
C PRO A 38 18.33 6.67 -11.33
N ARG A 39 18.23 7.71 -10.47
CA ARG A 39 17.75 7.63 -9.09
C ARG A 39 16.88 8.84 -8.81
N ILE A 40 15.82 8.63 -8.04
CA ILE A 40 15.01 9.71 -7.47
C ILE A 40 15.80 10.35 -6.31
N THR A 41 15.85 11.67 -6.30
CA THR A 41 16.32 12.48 -5.18
C THR A 41 15.10 13.02 -4.44
N LEU A 42 14.98 12.72 -3.14
CA LEU A 42 13.88 13.19 -2.29
C LEU A 42 14.44 13.99 -1.13
N SER A 43 13.68 14.98 -0.68
CA SER A 43 13.91 15.63 0.61
C SER A 43 13.62 14.67 1.76
N ARG A 44 14.17 14.96 2.94
CA ARG A 44 13.88 14.19 4.16
C ARG A 44 12.38 14.14 4.47
N GLU A 45 11.68 15.24 4.24
CA GLU A 45 10.23 15.36 4.50
C GLU A 45 9.43 14.46 3.56
N GLN A 46 9.77 14.46 2.27
CA GLN A 46 9.14 13.57 1.27
C GLN A 46 9.32 12.10 1.63
N VAL A 47 10.52 11.71 2.10
CA VAL A 47 10.78 10.34 2.55
C VAL A 47 9.89 9.98 3.75
N LEU A 48 9.77 10.87 4.75
CA LEU A 48 8.93 10.64 5.92
C LEU A 48 7.45 10.52 5.58
N GLU A 49 6.97 11.30 4.61
CA GLU A 49 5.58 11.24 4.16
C GLU A 49 5.26 9.93 3.43
N ILE A 50 6.19 9.43 2.61
CA ILE A 50 6.08 8.12 1.97
C ILE A 50 6.07 7.00 3.02
N GLN A 51 6.97 7.06 4.00
CA GLN A 51 7.01 6.08 5.10
C GLN A 51 5.69 6.08 5.88
N THR A 52 5.20 7.24 6.28
CA THR A 52 3.93 7.38 7.00
C THR A 52 2.77 6.80 6.21
N SER A 53 2.74 7.03 4.89
CA SER A 53 1.69 6.49 4.01
C SER A 53 1.71 4.96 3.94
N ILE A 54 2.91 4.36 3.93
CA ILE A 54 3.10 2.91 3.94
C ILE A 54 2.68 2.32 5.30
N ASP A 55 3.09 2.94 6.40
CA ASP A 55 2.76 2.50 7.76
C ASP A 55 1.24 2.50 7.99
N LEU A 56 0.54 3.57 7.59
CA LEU A 56 -0.91 3.66 7.68
C LEU A 56 -1.63 2.56 6.87
N TYR A 57 -1.11 2.22 5.68
CA TYR A 57 -1.64 1.11 4.89
C TYR A 57 -1.43 -0.24 5.59
N ILE A 58 -0.22 -0.49 6.11
CA ILE A 58 0.11 -1.73 6.83
C ILE A 58 -0.79 -1.87 8.07
N GLU A 59 -0.92 -0.82 8.87
CA GLU A 59 -1.76 -0.83 10.07
C GLU A 59 -3.22 -1.18 9.74
N GLU A 60 -3.78 -0.60 8.67
CA GLU A 60 -5.15 -0.87 8.28
C GLU A 60 -5.32 -2.31 7.75
N VAL A 61 -4.37 -2.79 6.95
CA VAL A 61 -4.34 -4.18 6.48
C VAL A 61 -4.27 -5.16 7.67
N MET A 62 -3.40 -4.89 8.64
CA MET A 62 -3.26 -5.73 9.84
C MET A 62 -4.53 -5.70 10.69
N ARG A 63 -5.18 -4.53 10.81
CA ARG A 63 -6.45 -4.37 11.52
C ARG A 63 -7.54 -5.22 10.88
N VAL A 64 -7.69 -5.15 9.56
CA VAL A 64 -8.72 -5.95 8.86
C VAL A 64 -8.40 -7.44 8.90
N SER A 65 -7.13 -7.82 8.78
CA SER A 65 -6.71 -9.24 8.87
C SER A 65 -7.04 -9.84 10.25
N LYS A 66 -6.85 -9.08 11.33
CA LYS A 66 -7.21 -9.50 12.70
C LYS A 66 -8.71 -9.61 12.92
N VAL A 67 -9.52 -8.73 12.28
CA VAL A 67 -10.98 -8.72 12.42
C VAL A 67 -11.66 -9.77 11.53
N ALA A 68 -11.10 -10.06 10.34
CA ALA A 68 -11.74 -10.92 9.34
C ALA A 68 -11.36 -12.41 9.43
N GLY A 69 -10.41 -12.81 10.28
CA GLY A 69 -10.14 -14.20 10.62
C GLY A 69 -9.63 -15.15 9.52
N SER A 70 -9.77 -14.87 8.22
CA SER A 70 -9.37 -15.86 7.18
C SER A 70 -9.26 -15.37 5.71
N ALA A 71 -9.33 -14.09 5.40
CA ALA A 71 -9.12 -13.67 4.00
C ALA A 71 -8.41 -12.33 3.90
N LEU A 72 -7.12 -12.38 3.56
CA LEU A 72 -6.42 -11.23 3.00
C LEU A 72 -7.20 -10.77 1.74
N PRO A 73 -7.57 -9.49 1.63
CA PRO A 73 -8.19 -8.95 0.41
C PRO A 73 -7.35 -9.30 -0.81
N SER A 74 -7.99 -9.63 -1.94
CA SER A 74 -7.32 -10.04 -3.18
C SER A 74 -6.22 -9.08 -3.64
N ALA A 75 -6.35 -7.79 -3.32
CA ALA A 75 -5.34 -6.76 -3.58
C ALA A 75 -3.98 -7.02 -2.89
N ILE A 76 -3.94 -7.71 -1.76
CA ILE A 76 -2.70 -8.02 -1.03
C ILE A 76 -2.01 -9.27 -1.60
N ARG A 77 -2.79 -10.21 -2.15
CA ARG A 77 -2.23 -11.36 -2.88
C ARG A 77 -1.42 -10.91 -4.10
N GLU A 78 -1.86 -9.86 -4.79
CA GLU A 78 -1.10 -9.27 -5.90
C GLU A 78 0.23 -8.65 -5.42
N VAL A 79 0.24 -7.91 -4.31
CA VAL A 79 1.48 -7.28 -3.78
C VAL A 79 2.49 -8.34 -3.35
N GLN A 80 2.03 -9.44 -2.74
CA GLN A 80 2.92 -10.53 -2.30
C GLN A 80 3.54 -11.29 -3.49
N ALA A 81 2.83 -11.41 -4.61
CA ALA A 81 3.36 -12.00 -5.84
C ALA A 81 4.44 -11.12 -6.51
N VAL A 82 4.34 -9.79 -6.38
CA VAL A 82 5.32 -8.83 -6.95
C VAL A 82 6.56 -8.66 -6.07
N ALA A 83 6.50 -8.97 -4.76
CA ALA A 83 7.67 -8.91 -3.87
C ALA A 83 8.67 -10.07 -4.09
N ALA A 84 8.21 -11.25 -4.50
CA ALA A 84 9.04 -12.42 -4.77
C ALA A 84 10.15 -12.19 -5.83
N PRO A 85 9.91 -11.48 -6.97
CA PRO A 85 10.96 -11.21 -7.95
C PRO A 85 11.99 -10.14 -7.54
N VAL A 86 11.75 -9.33 -6.50
CA VAL A 86 12.72 -8.31 -6.06
C VAL A 86 13.80 -8.90 -5.16
N ALA A 87 13.46 -9.88 -4.32
CA ALA A 87 14.43 -10.58 -3.46
C ALA A 87 15.48 -11.38 -4.27
N ALA A 88 15.17 -11.75 -5.51
CA ALA A 88 16.05 -12.51 -6.39
C ALA A 88 17.13 -11.66 -7.10
N ARG A 89 17.12 -10.32 -6.98
CA ARG A 89 18.07 -9.41 -7.66
C ARG A 89 19.20 -8.91 -6.76
N VAL A 90 19.34 -9.44 -5.53
CA VAL A 90 20.34 -9.01 -4.54
C VAL A 90 21.36 -10.11 -4.20
N ASN A 91 21.56 -11.08 -5.10
CA ASN A 91 22.66 -12.06 -5.01
C ASN A 91 23.65 -11.87 -6.15
#